data_AF-A0A061J6T1-F1
#
_entry.id   AF-A0A061J6T1-F1
#
_cell.length_a   1.000
_cell.length_b   1.000
_cell.length_c   1.000
_cell.angle_alpha   90.00
_cell.angle_beta   90.00
_cell.angle_gamma   90.00
#
_symmetry.space_group_name_H-M   'P 1'
#
loop_
_entity.id
_entity.type
_entity.pdbx_description
1 polymer ?
#
loop_
_entity_poly.entity_id
_entity_poly.type
_entity_poly.pdbx_seq_one_letter_code
_entity_poly.pdbx_strand_id
1 'polypeptide(L)'
;MADAEERFLDAVQQAYDNKALTLYFSYQEDFDAIPAAIKALRETLEVLHVDNNYSLTALPPAIGDLGRLRWLNASYCRLMSLPQELGRLSHLERLYLSNNLLQSVPMEMWQLKSLQELRLDNNKLHVLPGGILFLPRLESLTLENNPLFVPEDVVGAAPSTLVSPLISVDCSNCCVRGRNYEVLITFHNVAALRSVPFMHCLCSPVCRRHLEVRLAEYDASHSSPNAASPLS
;
A
#
# COMPACT_ATOMS: atom_id res chain seq x y z
N MET A 1 -5.04 27.41 -22.71
CA MET A 1 -5.50 26.34 -21.80
C MET A 1 -4.54 26.38 -20.64
N ALA A 2 -5.02 26.55 -19.41
CA ALA A 2 -4.13 26.51 -18.24
C ALA A 2 -3.52 25.11 -18.13
N ASP A 3 -2.24 25.05 -17.78
CA ASP A 3 -1.52 23.80 -17.58
C ASP A 3 -2.22 22.97 -16.48
N ALA A 4 -2.12 21.63 -16.52
CA ALA A 4 -2.71 20.77 -15.50
C ALA A 4 -2.18 21.09 -14.10
N GLU A 5 -0.90 21.45 -14.01
CA GLU A 5 -0.27 21.91 -12.78
C GLU A 5 -0.93 23.20 -12.25
N GLU A 6 -1.15 24.21 -13.09
CA GLU A 6 -1.79 25.47 -12.68
C GLU A 6 -3.21 25.23 -12.15
N ARG A 7 -4.00 24.40 -12.84
CA ARG A 7 -5.34 23.99 -12.39
C ARG A 7 -5.29 23.28 -11.03
N PHE A 8 -4.28 22.45 -10.80
CA PHE A 8 -4.11 21.77 -9.53
C PHE A 8 -3.74 22.74 -8.41
N LEU A 9 -2.82 23.68 -8.67
CA LEU A 9 -2.42 24.70 -7.70
C LEU A 9 -3.60 25.59 -7.32
N ASP A 10 -4.43 25.98 -8.28
CA ASP A 10 -5.66 26.73 -8.03
C ASP A 10 -6.65 25.94 -7.17
N ALA A 11 -6.83 24.63 -7.47
CA ALA A 11 -7.71 23.76 -6.67
C ALA A 11 -7.20 23.59 -5.23
N VAL A 12 -5.88 23.48 -5.04
CA VAL A 12 -5.25 23.45 -3.71
C VAL A 12 -5.46 24.78 -2.98
N GLN A 13 -5.25 25.91 -3.65
CA GLN A 13 -5.45 27.23 -3.06
C GLN A 13 -6.91 27.42 -2.63
N GLN A 14 -7.86 27.07 -3.50
CA GLN A 14 -9.29 27.13 -3.19
C GLN A 14 -9.67 26.21 -2.02
N ALA A 15 -9.12 25.00 -1.97
CA ALA A 15 -9.35 24.07 -0.86
C ALA A 15 -8.77 24.62 0.45
N TYR A 16 -7.61 25.27 0.41
CA TYR A 16 -6.98 25.89 1.56
C TYR A 16 -7.83 27.04 2.11
N ASP A 17 -8.23 27.96 1.24
CA ASP A 17 -9.01 29.15 1.62
C ASP A 17 -10.37 28.77 2.21
N ASN A 18 -11.00 27.72 1.67
CA ASN A 18 -12.28 27.22 2.13
C ASN A 18 -12.18 26.22 3.30
N LYS A 19 -10.97 25.87 3.75
CA LYS A 19 -10.72 24.80 4.73
C LYS A 19 -11.42 23.49 4.35
N ALA A 20 -11.39 23.16 3.06
CA ALA A 20 -12.05 21.97 2.55
C ALA A 20 -11.45 20.71 3.18
N LEU A 21 -12.34 19.78 3.55
CA LEU A 21 -11.95 18.45 4.02
C LEU A 21 -11.72 17.48 2.84
N THR A 22 -12.18 17.85 1.65
CA THR A 22 -12.12 16.99 0.47
C THR A 22 -11.60 17.76 -0.73
N LEU A 23 -10.68 17.14 -1.48
CA LEU A 23 -10.17 17.64 -2.75
C LEU A 23 -10.43 16.58 -3.82
N TYR A 24 -11.16 16.98 -4.86
CA TYR A 24 -11.38 16.19 -6.06
C TYR A 24 -10.57 16.77 -7.20
N PHE A 25 -9.67 15.97 -7.76
CA PHE A 25 -8.86 16.32 -8.92
C PHE A 25 -8.69 15.10 -9.81
N SER A 26 -9.82 14.61 -10.33
CA SER A 26 -9.91 13.39 -11.14
C SER A 26 -10.13 13.74 -12.61
N TYR A 27 -9.94 12.77 -13.52
CA TYR A 27 -10.23 12.90 -14.95
C TYR A 27 -9.45 14.02 -15.68
N GLN A 28 -8.20 14.22 -15.32
CA GLN A 28 -7.30 15.14 -16.00
C GLN A 28 -6.40 14.36 -16.97
N GLU A 29 -6.55 14.62 -18.27
CA GLU A 29 -5.83 13.89 -19.31
C GLU A 29 -4.31 14.16 -19.27
N ASP A 30 -3.92 15.39 -18.92
CA ASP A 30 -2.56 15.93 -18.95
C ASP A 30 -1.92 16.09 -17.56
N PHE A 31 -2.55 15.57 -16.50
CA PHE A 31 -1.99 15.64 -15.14
C PHE A 31 -1.01 14.50 -14.87
N ASP A 32 0.28 14.82 -14.85
CA ASP A 32 1.37 13.83 -14.76
C ASP A 32 2.04 13.76 -13.37
N ALA A 33 1.91 14.81 -12.57
CA ALA A 33 2.49 14.89 -11.23
C ALA A 33 1.60 15.70 -10.28
N ILE A 34 1.56 15.28 -9.01
CA ILE A 34 1.01 16.10 -7.94
C ILE A 34 2.13 17.00 -7.38
N PRO A 35 2.01 18.33 -7.50
CA PRO A 35 2.97 19.27 -6.91
C PRO A 35 3.03 19.15 -5.38
N ALA A 36 4.20 19.41 -4.82
CA ALA A 36 4.42 19.42 -3.36
C ALA A 36 3.58 20.47 -2.62
N ALA A 37 2.97 21.42 -3.35
CA ALA A 37 2.03 22.41 -2.81
C ALA A 37 0.83 21.77 -2.08
N ILE A 38 0.47 20.52 -2.39
CA ILE A 38 -0.60 19.78 -1.69
C ILE A 38 -0.41 19.74 -0.16
N LYS A 39 0.85 19.83 0.32
CA LYS A 39 1.17 19.89 1.76
C LYS A 39 0.53 21.08 2.47
N ALA A 40 0.09 22.12 1.76
CA ALA A 40 -0.64 23.24 2.33
C ALA A 40 -1.94 22.79 3.03
N LEU A 41 -2.53 21.67 2.58
CA LEU A 41 -3.78 21.13 3.13
C LEU A 41 -3.57 20.16 4.29
N ARG A 42 -2.35 20.03 4.82
CA ARG A 42 -1.99 19.09 5.91
C ARG A 42 -2.85 19.19 7.17
N GLU A 43 -3.37 20.38 7.46
CA GLU A 43 -4.18 20.64 8.66
C GLU A 43 -5.69 20.43 8.43
N THR A 44 -6.14 20.17 7.20
CA THR A 44 -7.58 20.10 6.89
C THR A 44 -7.99 18.88 6.08
N LEU A 45 -7.17 18.42 5.13
CA LEU A 45 -7.61 17.42 4.15
C LEU A 45 -7.79 16.04 4.77
N GLU A 46 -9.00 15.50 4.63
CA GLU A 46 -9.37 14.15 5.07
C GLU A 46 -9.59 13.21 3.89
N VAL A 47 -9.99 13.72 2.73
CA VAL A 47 -10.32 12.93 1.54
C VAL A 47 -9.64 13.51 0.31
N LEU A 48 -8.87 12.70 -0.40
CA LEU A 48 -8.20 13.08 -1.64
C LEU A 48 -8.56 12.10 -2.76
N HIS A 49 -9.15 12.65 -3.82
CA HIS A 49 -9.44 11.94 -5.07
C HIS A 49 -8.56 12.50 -6.18
N VAL A 50 -7.66 11.67 -6.70
CA VAL A 50 -6.79 11.93 -7.85
C VAL A 50 -6.87 10.79 -8.87
N ASP A 51 -7.97 10.06 -8.83
CA ASP A 51 -8.24 8.92 -9.70
C ASP A 51 -8.53 9.34 -11.15
N ASN A 52 -8.43 8.38 -12.08
CA ASN A 52 -8.67 8.62 -13.51
C ASN A 52 -7.73 9.68 -14.13
N ASN A 53 -6.52 9.83 -13.60
CA ASN A 53 -5.46 10.67 -14.17
C ASN A 53 -4.42 9.76 -14.83
N TYR A 54 -4.66 9.39 -16.09
CA TYR A 54 -3.87 8.38 -16.80
C TYR A 54 -2.43 8.79 -17.14
N SER A 55 -2.07 10.06 -16.94
CA SER A 55 -0.70 10.56 -17.06
C SER A 55 0.06 10.55 -15.74
N LEU A 56 -0.62 10.39 -14.60
CA LEU A 56 -0.03 10.42 -13.27
C LEU A 56 0.75 9.12 -12.98
N THR A 57 2.08 9.21 -12.88
CA THR A 57 2.96 8.03 -12.73
C THR A 57 3.48 7.80 -11.31
N ALA A 58 3.37 8.80 -10.43
CA ALA A 58 3.83 8.70 -9.05
C ALA A 58 3.05 9.61 -8.10
N LEU A 59 2.94 9.20 -6.84
CA LEU A 59 2.54 10.08 -5.75
C LEU A 59 3.80 10.74 -5.15
N PRO A 60 3.78 12.05 -4.83
CA PRO A 60 4.92 12.73 -4.26
C PRO A 60 5.11 12.35 -2.79
N PRO A 61 6.34 12.42 -2.24
CA PRO A 61 6.59 12.23 -0.80
C PRO A 61 5.74 13.13 0.10
N ALA A 62 5.36 14.33 -0.39
CA ALA A 62 4.49 15.28 0.29
C ALA A 62 3.09 14.72 0.63
N ILE A 63 2.67 13.61 0.01
CA ILE A 63 1.43 12.92 0.39
C ILE A 63 1.45 12.52 1.87
N GLY A 64 2.62 12.14 2.40
CA GLY A 64 2.78 11.74 3.80
C GLY A 64 2.70 12.90 4.80
N ASP A 65 2.64 14.15 4.33
CA ASP A 65 2.43 15.32 5.18
C ASP A 65 0.94 15.55 5.50
N LEU A 66 0.02 14.87 4.80
CA LEU A 66 -1.42 14.99 4.97
C LEU A 66 -1.91 14.19 6.19
N GLY A 67 -1.46 14.54 7.38
CA GLY A 67 -1.66 13.75 8.60
C GLY A 67 -3.13 13.49 8.99
N ARG A 68 -4.09 14.25 8.45
CA ARG A 68 -5.54 14.03 8.65
C ARG A 68 -6.21 13.15 7.59
N LEU A 69 -5.48 12.73 6.56
CA LEU A 69 -6.05 11.97 5.45
C LEU A 69 -6.58 10.62 5.92
N ARG A 70 -7.87 10.40 5.66
CA ARG A 70 -8.63 9.18 5.96
C ARG A 70 -8.92 8.36 4.71
N TRP A 71 -9.04 9.03 3.57
CA TRP A 71 -9.29 8.37 2.29
C TRP A 71 -8.41 8.95 1.18
N LEU A 72 -7.63 8.08 0.55
CA LEU A 72 -6.91 8.36 -0.68
C LEU A 72 -7.43 7.45 -1.80
N ASN A 73 -7.92 8.05 -2.88
CA ASN A 73 -8.21 7.34 -4.13
C ASN A 73 -7.30 7.84 -5.25
N ALA A 74 -6.43 6.96 -5.73
CA ALA A 74 -5.55 7.17 -6.88
C ALA A 74 -5.66 5.98 -7.87
N SER A 75 -6.87 5.45 -8.02
CA SER A 75 -7.18 4.37 -8.96
C SER A 75 -7.19 4.88 -10.41
N TYR A 76 -7.00 3.99 -11.39
CA TYR A 76 -7.01 4.36 -12.81
C TYR A 76 -5.98 5.45 -13.16
N CYS A 77 -4.77 5.28 -12.64
CA CYS A 77 -3.61 6.11 -12.97
C CYS A 77 -2.54 5.21 -13.61
N ARG A 78 -1.30 5.68 -13.71
CA ARG A 78 -0.15 4.87 -14.15
C ARG A 78 0.90 4.77 -13.06
N LEU A 79 0.47 4.72 -11.80
CA LEU A 79 1.39 4.64 -10.66
C LEU A 79 2.24 3.38 -10.78
N MET A 80 3.54 3.56 -10.91
CA MET A 80 4.51 2.44 -10.94
C MET A 80 5.01 2.09 -9.54
N SER A 81 4.89 3.03 -8.62
CA SER A 81 5.51 2.97 -7.30
C SER A 81 4.76 3.89 -6.32
N LEU A 82 4.92 3.67 -5.01
CA LEU A 82 4.36 4.53 -3.96
C LEU A 82 5.48 5.06 -3.06
N PRO A 83 5.40 6.31 -2.57
CA PRO A 83 6.39 6.84 -1.64
C PRO A 83 6.33 6.12 -0.28
N GLN A 84 7.49 5.89 0.33
CA GLN A 84 7.59 5.33 1.70
C GLN A 84 6.87 6.21 2.74
N GLU A 85 6.78 7.52 2.46
CA GLU A 85 6.11 8.51 3.30
C GLU A 85 4.62 8.25 3.44
N LEU A 86 4.02 7.42 2.56
CA LEU A 86 2.64 6.98 2.71
C LEU A 86 2.37 6.34 4.08
N GLY A 87 3.37 5.63 4.64
CA GLY A 87 3.26 5.03 5.99
C GLY A 87 3.06 6.03 7.14
N ARG A 88 3.32 7.33 6.91
CA ARG A 88 3.08 8.39 7.91
C ARG A 88 1.59 8.71 8.10
N LEU A 89 0.72 8.25 7.20
CA LEU A 89 -0.73 8.52 7.23
C LEU A 89 -1.44 7.63 8.26
N SER A 90 -1.16 7.82 9.55
CA SER A 90 -1.67 6.98 10.65
C SER A 90 -3.21 6.95 10.78
N HIS A 91 -3.89 7.93 10.20
CA HIS A 91 -5.36 8.06 10.18
C HIS A 91 -6.01 7.53 8.89
N LEU A 92 -5.23 7.03 7.93
CA LEU A 92 -5.75 6.52 6.67
C LEU A 92 -6.58 5.25 6.91
N GLU A 93 -7.83 5.27 6.45
CA GLU A 93 -8.81 4.19 6.60
C GLU A 93 -9.07 3.48 5.28
N ARG A 94 -9.07 4.23 4.17
CA ARG A 94 -9.30 3.71 2.82
C ARG A 94 -8.18 4.12 1.87
N LEU A 95 -7.57 3.14 1.22
CA LEU A 95 -6.54 3.36 0.20
C LEU A 95 -6.92 2.59 -1.07
N TYR A 96 -7.29 3.33 -2.11
CA TYR A 96 -7.70 2.76 -3.39
C TYR A 96 -6.65 3.04 -4.46
N LEU A 97 -6.08 1.96 -4.99
CA LEU A 97 -4.97 1.97 -5.94
C LEU A 97 -5.20 1.00 -7.10
N SER A 98 -6.45 0.58 -7.34
CA SER A 98 -6.79 -0.36 -8.41
C SER A 98 -6.47 0.23 -9.79
N ASN A 99 -6.15 -0.62 -10.76
CA ASN A 99 -5.83 -0.22 -12.14
C ASN A 99 -4.63 0.75 -12.20
N ASN A 100 -3.47 0.27 -11.73
CA ASN A 100 -2.19 0.95 -11.81
C ASN A 100 -1.12 -0.02 -12.34
N LEU A 101 0.15 0.35 -12.25
CA LEU A 101 1.30 -0.45 -12.70
C LEU A 101 2.20 -0.86 -11.53
N LEU A 102 1.65 -0.94 -10.31
CA LEU A 102 2.42 -1.22 -9.11
C LEU A 102 3.00 -2.63 -9.17
N GLN A 103 4.33 -2.73 -9.10
CA GLN A 103 5.04 -4.01 -8.99
C GLN A 103 5.28 -4.40 -7.53
N SER A 104 5.32 -3.40 -6.65
CA SER A 104 5.48 -3.56 -5.21
C SER A 104 4.69 -2.47 -4.48
N VAL A 105 4.51 -2.68 -3.18
CA VAL A 105 4.07 -1.64 -2.26
C VAL A 105 5.11 -1.47 -1.15
N PRO A 106 5.33 -0.24 -0.64
CA PRO A 106 6.42 0.04 0.30
C PRO A 106 6.19 -0.68 1.63
N MET A 107 7.28 -1.11 2.27
CA MET A 107 7.22 -1.82 3.55
C MET A 107 6.49 -0.97 4.59
N GLU A 108 6.64 0.36 4.58
CA GLU A 108 6.04 1.29 5.52
C GLU A 108 4.50 1.26 5.54
N MET A 109 3.82 0.60 4.59
CA MET A 109 2.36 0.42 4.64
C MET A 109 1.88 -0.30 5.91
N TRP A 110 2.72 -1.09 6.59
CA TRP A 110 2.35 -1.70 7.88
C TRP A 110 2.15 -0.66 9.00
N GLN A 111 2.57 0.59 8.81
CA GLN A 111 2.38 1.71 9.74
C GLN A 111 0.96 2.31 9.67
N LEU A 112 0.16 1.97 8.65
CA LEU A 112 -1.21 2.43 8.47
C LEU A 112 -2.18 1.73 9.43
N LYS A 113 -2.05 1.97 10.73
CA LYS A 113 -2.79 1.24 11.80
C LYS A 113 -4.30 1.43 11.77
N SER A 114 -4.78 2.46 11.07
CA SER A 114 -6.22 2.74 10.90
C SER A 114 -6.82 2.13 9.63
N LEU A 115 -6.00 1.52 8.76
CA LEU A 115 -6.43 1.05 7.44
C LEU A 115 -7.44 -0.09 7.57
N GLN A 116 -8.59 0.10 6.94
CA GLN A 116 -9.72 -0.82 6.91
C GLN A 116 -9.91 -1.44 5.52
N GLU A 117 -9.72 -0.62 4.48
CA GLU A 117 -9.91 -1.04 3.09
C GLU A 117 -8.67 -0.72 2.26
N LEU A 118 -8.12 -1.76 1.63
CA LEU A 118 -7.02 -1.65 0.68
C LEU A 118 -7.41 -2.30 -0.64
N ARG A 119 -7.45 -1.50 -1.72
CA ARG A 119 -7.74 -2.02 -3.07
C ARG A 119 -6.51 -1.93 -3.96
N LEU A 120 -6.05 -3.08 -4.44
CA LEU A 120 -4.82 -3.23 -5.23
C LEU A 120 -5.06 -4.03 -6.52
N ASP A 121 -6.32 -4.23 -6.92
CA ASP A 121 -6.68 -5.01 -8.11
C ASP A 121 -6.09 -4.42 -9.39
N ASN A 122 -5.85 -5.28 -10.38
CA ASN A 122 -5.37 -4.87 -11.69
C ASN A 122 -4.05 -4.07 -11.59
N ASN A 123 -3.08 -4.64 -10.88
CA ASN A 123 -1.71 -4.13 -10.79
C ASN A 123 -0.72 -5.17 -11.36
N LYS A 124 0.56 -5.09 -10.98
CA LYS A 124 1.64 -6.00 -11.38
C LYS A 124 2.34 -6.60 -10.16
N LEU A 125 1.60 -6.77 -9.06
CA LEU A 125 2.15 -7.29 -7.80
C LEU A 125 2.42 -8.79 -7.90
N HIS A 126 3.61 -9.21 -7.48
CA HIS A 126 3.95 -10.61 -7.29
C HIS A 126 3.78 -11.07 -5.83
N VAL A 127 3.92 -10.15 -4.89
CA VAL A 127 3.96 -10.43 -3.45
C VAL A 127 3.60 -9.18 -2.66
N LEU A 128 3.11 -9.35 -1.43
CA LEU A 128 2.86 -8.25 -0.49
C LEU A 128 3.89 -8.22 0.65
N PRO A 129 4.22 -7.05 1.23
CA PRO A 129 4.93 -6.96 2.50
C PRO A 129 4.25 -7.72 3.62
N GLY A 130 4.99 -8.56 4.35
CA GLY A 130 4.47 -9.37 5.45
C GLY A 130 3.86 -8.57 6.60
N GLY A 131 4.22 -7.30 6.75
CA GLY A 131 3.62 -6.41 7.75
C GLY A 131 2.11 -6.17 7.56
N ILE A 132 1.58 -6.36 6.34
CA ILE A 132 0.14 -6.22 6.04
C ILE A 132 -0.71 -7.25 6.82
N LEU A 133 -0.18 -8.45 7.07
CA LEU A 133 -0.86 -9.50 7.86
C LEU A 133 -1.29 -9.04 9.25
N PHE A 134 -0.56 -8.08 9.83
CA PHE A 134 -0.73 -7.64 11.20
C PHE A 134 -1.32 -6.23 11.31
N LEU A 135 -2.03 -5.77 10.28
CA LEU A 135 -2.82 -4.55 10.35
C LEU A 135 -4.08 -4.82 11.19
N PRO A 136 -4.27 -4.15 12.34
CA PRO A 136 -5.26 -4.54 13.33
C PRO A 136 -6.71 -4.25 12.94
N ARG A 137 -6.93 -3.46 11.87
CA ARG A 137 -8.25 -3.01 11.42
C ARG A 137 -8.54 -3.36 9.96
N LEU A 138 -7.66 -4.10 9.28
CA LEU A 138 -7.84 -4.40 7.87
C LEU A 138 -8.98 -5.41 7.71
N GLU A 139 -10.08 -4.96 7.11
CA GLU A 139 -11.30 -5.73 6.92
C GLU A 139 -11.44 -6.21 5.46
N SER A 140 -11.01 -5.38 4.51
CA SER A 140 -11.11 -5.65 3.09
C SER A 140 -9.77 -5.46 2.39
N LEU A 141 -9.37 -6.50 1.66
CA LEU A 141 -8.21 -6.49 0.76
C LEU A 141 -8.63 -7.12 -0.57
N THR A 142 -8.42 -6.39 -1.65
CA THR A 142 -8.67 -6.88 -3.02
C THR A 142 -7.35 -6.88 -3.80
N LEU A 143 -7.06 -8.01 -4.45
CA LEU A 143 -5.81 -8.27 -5.17
C LEU A 143 -6.04 -8.89 -6.55
N GLU A 144 -7.28 -8.90 -7.03
CA GLU A 144 -7.61 -9.61 -8.26
C GLU A 144 -6.80 -9.07 -9.44
N ASN A 145 -6.53 -9.92 -10.43
CA ASN A 145 -5.76 -9.57 -11.62
C ASN A 145 -4.36 -9.01 -11.34
N ASN A 146 -3.68 -9.57 -10.33
CA ASN A 146 -2.23 -9.42 -10.12
C ASN A 146 -1.51 -10.74 -10.42
N PRO A 147 -0.28 -10.71 -10.95
CA PRO A 147 0.54 -11.90 -11.17
C PRO A 147 1.17 -12.42 -9.86
N LEU A 148 0.36 -12.62 -8.81
CA LEU A 148 0.85 -13.08 -7.50
C LEU A 148 1.55 -14.43 -7.63
N PHE A 149 2.69 -14.58 -6.95
CA PHE A 149 3.41 -15.85 -6.90
C PHE A 149 2.55 -16.94 -6.27
N VAL A 150 2.68 -18.15 -6.80
CA VAL A 150 2.18 -19.38 -6.20
C VAL A 150 3.34 -20.16 -5.57
N PRO A 151 3.09 -21.15 -4.69
CA PRO A 151 4.15 -21.93 -4.06
C PRO A 151 5.19 -22.49 -5.03
N GLU A 152 4.74 -22.92 -6.22
CA GLU A 152 5.58 -23.46 -7.28
C GLU A 152 6.60 -22.43 -7.83
N ASP A 153 6.25 -21.14 -7.85
CA ASP A 153 7.15 -20.06 -8.30
C ASP A 153 8.30 -19.82 -7.31
N VAL A 154 8.10 -20.20 -6.04
CA VAL A 154 9.04 -19.92 -4.94
C VAL A 154 10.01 -21.08 -4.72
N VAL A 155 9.57 -22.32 -4.93
CA VAL A 155 10.38 -23.52 -4.64
C VAL A 155 11.64 -23.54 -5.51
N GLY A 156 12.82 -23.46 -4.86
CA GLY A 156 14.11 -23.49 -5.54
C GLY A 156 14.49 -22.19 -6.27
N ALA A 157 13.65 -21.15 -6.20
CA ALA A 157 13.94 -19.86 -6.78
C ALA A 157 15.06 -19.13 -6.01
N ALA A 158 15.90 -18.39 -6.73
CA ALA A 158 16.93 -17.57 -6.11
C ALA A 158 16.28 -16.36 -5.40
N PRO A 159 16.78 -15.89 -4.24
CA PRO A 159 16.19 -14.74 -3.55
C PRO A 159 16.02 -13.50 -4.44
N SER A 160 16.98 -13.25 -5.35
CA SER A 160 16.93 -12.12 -6.28
C SER A 160 15.75 -12.14 -7.26
N THR A 161 15.19 -13.32 -7.56
CA THR A 161 14.00 -13.42 -8.44
C THR A 161 12.70 -13.17 -7.68
N LEU A 162 12.75 -13.29 -6.35
CA LEU A 162 11.61 -13.10 -5.46
C LEU A 162 11.48 -11.64 -5.02
N VAL A 163 12.59 -10.90 -4.97
CA VAL A 163 12.61 -9.48 -4.64
C VAL A 163 12.07 -8.66 -5.81
N SER A 164 10.75 -8.41 -5.79
CA SER A 164 10.12 -7.33 -6.55
C SER A 164 10.89 -6.02 -6.34
N PRO A 165 10.90 -5.03 -7.26
CA PRO A 165 11.56 -3.73 -7.05
C PRO A 165 10.89 -2.96 -5.91
N LEU A 166 11.17 -3.36 -4.69
CA LEU A 166 10.76 -2.71 -3.46
C LEU A 166 11.61 -1.45 -3.32
N ILE A 167 10.93 -0.34 -3.02
CA ILE A 167 11.55 0.97 -2.86
C ILE A 167 12.16 1.12 -1.46
N SER A 168 11.71 0.30 -0.51
CA SER A 168 12.19 0.28 0.87
C SER A 168 12.42 -1.15 1.36
N VAL A 169 13.45 -1.32 2.20
CA VAL A 169 13.77 -2.58 2.88
C VAL A 169 13.42 -2.43 4.36
N ASP A 170 12.83 -3.47 4.95
CA ASP A 170 12.47 -3.48 6.36
C ASP A 170 13.73 -3.42 7.26
N CYS A 171 14.01 -2.23 7.78
CA CYS A 171 15.12 -1.95 8.69
C CYS A 171 14.67 -1.27 9.99
N SER A 172 13.39 -0.90 10.10
CA SER A 172 12.91 -0.02 11.16
C SER A 172 12.70 -0.74 12.50
N ASN A 173 12.66 -2.07 12.52
CA ASN A 173 12.46 -2.87 13.75
C ASN A 173 13.45 -4.04 13.93
N CYS A 174 14.55 -4.13 13.16
CA CYS A 174 15.51 -5.22 13.35
C CYS A 174 16.53 -4.92 14.46
N CYS A 175 16.73 -5.87 15.36
CA CYS A 175 17.68 -5.77 16.49
C CYS A 175 19.15 -5.68 16.04
N VAL A 176 19.46 -6.02 14.78
CA VAL A 176 20.79 -5.95 14.20
C VAL A 176 20.70 -5.27 12.84
N ARG A 177 21.34 -4.11 12.69
CA ARG A 177 21.51 -3.43 11.39
C ARG A 177 22.58 -4.15 10.58
N GLY A 178 22.19 -5.20 9.86
CA GLY A 178 23.04 -5.89 8.88
C GLY A 178 22.76 -5.41 7.46
N ARG A 179 23.75 -5.50 6.54
CA ARG A 179 23.52 -5.27 5.10
C ARG A 179 22.98 -6.52 4.37
N ASN A 180 23.00 -7.67 5.03
CA ASN A 180 22.58 -8.94 4.46
C ASN A 180 21.24 -9.33 5.08
N TYR A 181 20.17 -9.29 4.28
CA TYR A 181 18.84 -9.75 4.64
C TYR A 181 18.56 -11.06 3.92
N GLU A 182 17.91 -11.99 4.61
CA GLU A 182 17.30 -13.16 4.01
C GLU A 182 15.86 -12.82 3.59
N VAL A 183 15.45 -13.31 2.43
CA VAL A 183 14.08 -13.13 1.93
C VAL A 183 13.33 -14.44 2.14
N LEU A 184 12.20 -14.36 2.82
CA LEU A 184 11.28 -15.47 3.02
C LEU A 184 9.93 -15.09 2.41
N ILE A 185 9.38 -15.96 1.55
CA ILE A 185 8.00 -15.86 1.12
C ILE A 185 7.17 -16.90 1.85
N THR A 186 6.04 -16.47 2.40
CA THR A 186 5.06 -17.33 3.06
C THR A 186 3.67 -17.12 2.46
N PHE A 187 2.77 -18.08 2.67
CA PHE A 187 1.43 -18.06 2.09
C PHE A 187 0.40 -18.12 3.20
N HIS A 188 -0.48 -17.12 3.27
CA HIS A 188 -1.44 -16.99 4.36
C HIS A 188 -2.81 -16.55 3.85
N ASN A 189 -3.85 -16.84 4.64
CA ASN A 189 -5.17 -16.27 4.39
C ASN A 189 -5.23 -14.88 5.01
N VAL A 190 -5.82 -13.91 4.32
CA VAL A 190 -6.02 -12.55 4.85
C VAL A 190 -7.35 -12.02 4.35
N ALA A 191 -8.14 -11.42 5.24
CA ALA A 191 -9.52 -11.05 4.95
C ALA A 191 -10.27 -12.24 4.30
N ALA A 192 -10.81 -12.06 3.09
CA ALA A 192 -11.49 -13.13 2.33
C ALA A 192 -10.56 -13.92 1.38
N LEU A 193 -9.30 -13.51 1.22
CA LEU A 193 -8.35 -14.08 0.28
C LEU A 193 -7.60 -15.27 0.89
N ARG A 194 -7.31 -16.28 0.07
CA ARG A 194 -6.61 -17.51 0.48
C ARG A 194 -5.24 -17.62 -0.17
N SER A 195 -4.29 -18.20 0.56
CA SER A 195 -2.95 -18.51 0.04
C SER A 195 -2.27 -17.30 -0.64
N VAL A 196 -2.37 -16.12 -0.04
CA VAL A 196 -1.75 -14.89 -0.55
C VAL A 196 -0.25 -14.92 -0.22
N PRO A 197 0.64 -14.61 -1.18
CA PRO A 197 2.08 -14.58 -0.93
C PRO A 197 2.51 -13.31 -0.19
N PHE A 198 3.27 -13.48 0.88
CA PHE A 198 3.85 -12.42 1.68
C PHE A 198 5.36 -12.52 1.77
N MET A 199 6.05 -11.41 1.55
CA MET A 199 7.50 -11.29 1.64
C MET A 199 7.91 -10.76 3.01
N HIS A 200 8.90 -11.41 3.60
CA HIS A 200 9.52 -11.00 4.85
C HIS A 200 11.03 -10.85 4.64
N CYS A 201 11.57 -9.70 5.03
CA CYS A 201 13.01 -9.44 5.02
C CYS A 201 13.58 -9.67 6.43
N LEU A 202 14.44 -10.66 6.59
CA LEU A 202 14.92 -11.14 7.88
C LEU A 202 16.41 -10.82 8.05
N CYS A 203 16.77 -10.09 9.11
CA CYS A 203 18.19 -9.73 9.34
C CYS A 203 19.00 -10.79 10.09
N SER A 204 18.36 -11.84 10.64
CA SER A 204 19.05 -12.91 11.39
C SER A 204 18.19 -14.17 11.56
N PRO A 205 18.80 -15.32 11.90
CA PRO A 205 18.06 -16.53 12.28
C PRO A 205 17.15 -16.36 13.50
N VAL A 206 17.47 -15.41 14.40
CA VAL A 206 16.62 -15.12 15.57
C VAL A 206 15.34 -14.41 15.12
N CYS A 207 15.46 -13.43 14.21
CA CYS A 207 14.29 -12.77 13.61
C CYS A 207 13.40 -13.74 12.85
N ARG A 208 14.00 -14.71 12.13
CA ARG A 208 13.28 -15.79 11.46
C ARG A 208 12.41 -16.59 12.44
N ARG A 209 13.00 -17.06 13.55
CA ARG A 209 12.25 -17.83 14.57
C ARG A 209 11.10 -17.01 15.18
N HIS A 210 11.33 -15.74 15.51
CA HIS A 210 10.27 -14.88 16.03
C HIS A 210 9.13 -14.67 15.04
N LEU A 211 9.45 -14.51 13.76
CA LEU A 211 8.44 -14.41 12.71
C LEU A 211 7.65 -15.71 12.58
N GLU A 212 8.32 -16.86 12.51
CA GLU A 212 7.68 -18.18 12.39
C GLU A 212 6.67 -18.44 13.52
N VAL A 213 7.00 -18.06 14.76
CA VAL A 213 6.06 -18.14 15.90
C VAL A 213 4.83 -17.26 15.67
N ARG A 214 5.03 -15.97 15.29
CA ARG A 214 3.92 -15.05 15.03
C ARG A 214 3.03 -15.48 13.87
N LEU A 215 3.62 -16.05 12.81
CA LEU A 215 2.88 -16.57 11.68
C LEU A 215 2.06 -17.81 12.06
N ALA A 216 2.62 -18.71 12.88
CA ALA A 216 1.86 -19.85 13.40
C ALA A 216 0.66 -19.44 14.25
N GLU A 217 0.82 -18.43 15.11
CA GLU A 217 -0.28 -17.84 15.89
C GLU A 217 -1.34 -17.17 14.99
N TYR A 218 -0.88 -16.47 13.95
CA TYR A 218 -1.75 -15.86 12.94
C TYR A 218 -2.58 -16.93 12.21
N ASP A 219 -1.94 -17.97 11.70
CA ASP A 219 -2.62 -19.04 10.98
C ASP A 219 -3.61 -19.81 11.86
N ALA A 220 -3.26 -20.06 13.13
CA ALA A 220 -4.17 -20.69 14.08
C ALA A 220 -5.44 -19.86 14.31
N SER A 221 -5.33 -18.53 14.36
CA SER A 221 -6.49 -17.63 14.54
C SER A 221 -7.32 -17.45 13.27
N HIS A 222 -6.73 -17.63 12.07
CA HIS A 222 -7.39 -17.41 10.78
C HIS A 222 -7.74 -18.69 10.00
N SER A 223 -7.50 -19.87 10.58
CA SER A 223 -7.85 -21.19 10.01
C SER A 223 -9.18 -21.78 10.50
N SER A 224 -9.88 -21.09 11.41
CA SER A 224 -11.16 -21.58 11.97
C SER A 224 -12.28 -21.60 10.91
N PRO A 225 -12.99 -22.74 10.73
CA PRO A 225 -13.96 -22.95 9.64
C PRO A 225 -15.33 -22.27 9.84
N ASN A 226 -15.40 -21.12 10.52
CA ASN A 226 -16.67 -20.40 10.72
C ASN A 226 -17.02 -19.38 9.61
N ALA A 227 -16.33 -19.43 8.47
CA ALA A 227 -16.66 -18.63 7.28
C ALA A 227 -17.45 -19.41 6.21
N ALA A 228 -18.18 -20.46 6.61
CA ALA A 228 -19.04 -21.23 5.71
C ALA A 228 -20.53 -21.15 6.13
N SER A 229 -21.20 -20.07 5.71
CA SER A 229 -22.58 -20.02 5.17
C SER A 229 -23.80 -20.13 6.13
N PRO A 230 -25.03 -19.72 5.71
CA PRO A 230 -25.45 -19.29 4.37
C PRO A 230 -26.22 -17.96 4.28
N LEU A 231 -26.26 -17.46 3.04
CA LEU A 231 -27.34 -16.64 2.50
C LEU A 231 -28.72 -17.18 2.94
N SER A 232 -29.57 -16.26 3.42
CA SER A 232 -31.03 -16.36 3.37
C SER A 232 -31.57 -15.01 2.93
#